data_AF-A0A818H426-F1
#
_entry.id   AF-A0A818H426-F1
#
_cell.length_a   1.000
_cell.length_b   1.000
_cell.length_c   1.000
_cell.angle_alpha   90.00
_cell.angle_beta   90.00
_cell.angle_gamma   90.00
#
_symmetry.space_group_name_H-M   'P 1'
#
loop_
_entity.id
_entity.type
_entity.pdbx_description
1 polymer ?
#
loop_
_entity_poly.entity_id
_entity_poly.type
_entity_poly.pdbx_seq_one_letter_code
_entity_poly.pdbx_strand_id
1 'polypeptide(L)'
;MEKEMTEEERRERAITISTQRILTQRDFEQLKIVEMKKRIQDRRKNRLEQSITNNRKRKTISIDTDSNSDDENKKNSEQNLGLISLKDIERVHKKRAHDKESRLETVISGREGREKFGKWKKEKGRAGSTNKEKLKNKNFQMLKPKLRKKQKRSFRDKQIALRDALLKDKRLR
;
A
#
# COMPACT_ATOMS: atom_id res chain seq x y z
N MET A 1 -16.54 -30.77 -41.59
CA MET A 1 -17.43 -30.86 -40.41
C MET A 1 -16.82 -31.89 -39.47
N GLU A 2 -16.09 -31.45 -38.45
CA GLU A 2 -15.62 -32.36 -37.42
C GLU A 2 -16.82 -32.80 -36.60
N LYS A 3 -17.06 -34.10 -36.50
CA LYS A 3 -18.12 -34.64 -35.64
C LYS A 3 -17.75 -34.33 -34.20
N GLU A 4 -18.64 -33.64 -33.50
CA GLU A 4 -18.50 -33.43 -32.06
C GLU A 4 -18.62 -34.79 -31.37
N MET A 5 -17.49 -35.31 -30.94
CA MET A 5 -17.36 -36.51 -30.11
C MET A 5 -18.17 -36.36 -28.83
N THR A 6 -18.96 -37.37 -28.48
CA THR A 6 -19.71 -37.37 -27.21
C THR A 6 -18.76 -37.43 -26.01
N GLU A 7 -19.23 -37.05 -24.82
CA GLU A 7 -18.37 -37.05 -23.62
C GLU A 7 -17.83 -38.44 -23.27
N GLU A 8 -18.63 -39.47 -23.49
CA GLU A 8 -18.28 -40.87 -23.22
C GLU A 8 -17.14 -41.32 -24.12
N GLU A 9 -17.26 -41.06 -25.43
CA GLU A 9 -16.22 -41.39 -26.40
C GLU A 9 -14.90 -40.63 -26.14
N ARG A 10 -14.97 -39.41 -25.58
CA ARG A 10 -13.76 -38.66 -25.16
C ARG A 10 -13.06 -39.31 -23.97
N ARG A 11 -13.82 -39.85 -23.00
CA ARG A 11 -13.27 -40.54 -21.83
C ARG A 11 -12.58 -41.84 -22.23
N GLU A 12 -13.21 -42.64 -23.07
CA GLU A 12 -12.62 -43.88 -23.57
C GLU A 12 -11.35 -43.64 -24.38
N ARG A 13 -11.34 -42.59 -25.22
CA ARG A 13 -10.13 -42.14 -25.92
C ARG A 13 -9.04 -41.67 -24.95
N ALA A 14 -9.40 -40.97 -23.88
CA ALA A 14 -8.42 -40.56 -22.88
C ALA A 14 -7.82 -41.76 -22.14
N ILE A 15 -8.64 -42.76 -21.78
CA ILE A 15 -8.19 -44.00 -21.13
C ILE A 15 -7.23 -44.75 -22.05
N THR A 16 -7.62 -44.98 -23.31
CA THR A 16 -6.77 -45.68 -24.29
C THR A 16 -5.46 -44.94 -24.59
N ILE A 17 -5.49 -43.60 -24.71
CA ILE A 17 -4.27 -42.81 -24.88
C ILE A 17 -3.38 -42.89 -23.63
N SER A 18 -3.96 -42.84 -22.43
CA SER A 18 -3.18 -42.90 -21.17
C SER A 18 -2.52 -44.25 -20.94
N THR A 19 -3.12 -45.34 -21.41
CA THR A 19 -2.57 -46.70 -21.25
C THR A 19 -1.55 -47.04 -22.34
N GLN A 20 -1.73 -46.52 -23.55
CA GLN A 20 -0.88 -46.89 -24.70
C GLN A 20 0.25 -45.90 -24.97
N ARG A 21 0.08 -44.60 -24.65
CA ARG A 21 1.07 -43.58 -25.00
C ARG A 21 2.09 -43.36 -23.90
N ILE A 22 3.36 -43.58 -24.23
CA ILE A 22 4.48 -43.19 -23.38
C ILE A 22 4.72 -41.68 -23.53
N LEU A 23 4.68 -40.96 -22.41
CA LEU A 23 4.77 -39.51 -22.39
C LEU A 23 6.24 -39.05 -22.55
N THR A 24 6.51 -38.23 -23.57
CA THR A 24 7.87 -37.71 -23.82
C THR A 24 8.10 -36.40 -23.08
N GLN A 25 9.37 -35.95 -22.98
CA GLN A 25 9.72 -34.69 -22.31
C GLN A 25 8.94 -33.47 -22.85
N ARG A 26 8.72 -33.43 -24.18
CA ARG A 26 7.94 -32.37 -24.84
C ARG A 26 6.48 -32.36 -24.38
N ASP A 27 5.91 -33.53 -24.14
CA ASP A 27 4.53 -33.64 -23.66
C ASP A 27 4.41 -33.16 -22.20
N PHE A 28 5.41 -33.40 -21.35
CA PHE A 28 5.46 -32.84 -19.99
C PHE A 28 5.58 -31.30 -20.00
N GLU A 29 6.31 -30.71 -20.95
CA GLU A 29 6.35 -29.26 -21.14
C GLU A 29 4.97 -28.71 -21.54
N GLN A 30 4.27 -29.40 -22.44
CA GLN A 30 2.90 -29.04 -22.83
C GLN A 30 1.93 -29.13 -21.64
N LEU A 31 2.01 -30.19 -20.82
CA LEU A 31 1.21 -30.32 -19.60
C LEU A 31 1.46 -29.16 -18.64
N LYS A 32 2.73 -28.76 -18.43
CA LYS A 32 3.08 -27.60 -17.60
C LYS A 32 2.47 -26.31 -18.14
N ILE A 33 2.53 -26.08 -19.46
CA ILE A 33 1.93 -24.91 -20.10
C ILE A 33 0.41 -24.90 -19.91
N VAL A 34 -0.26 -26.04 -20.09
CA VAL A 34 -1.72 -26.18 -19.92
C VAL A 34 -2.11 -25.94 -18.46
N GLU A 35 -1.36 -26.49 -17.50
CA GLU A 35 -1.61 -26.30 -16.08
C GLU A 35 -1.44 -24.82 -15.68
N MET A 36 -0.40 -24.15 -16.17
CA MET A 36 -0.21 -22.71 -15.96
C MET A 36 -1.38 -21.90 -16.52
N LYS A 37 -1.86 -22.22 -17.73
CA LYS A 37 -3.03 -21.57 -18.33
C LYS A 37 -4.30 -21.79 -17.50
N LYS A 38 -4.55 -23.01 -17.01
CA LYS A 38 -5.69 -23.33 -16.15
C LYS A 38 -5.66 -22.53 -14.85
N ARG A 39 -4.50 -22.47 -14.18
CA ARG A 39 -4.32 -21.65 -12.96
C ARG A 39 -4.60 -20.17 -13.20
N ILE A 40 -4.21 -19.63 -14.36
CA ILE A 40 -4.50 -18.24 -14.73
C ILE A 40 -6.00 -18.04 -14.98
N GLN A 41 -6.65 -18.96 -15.70
CA GLN A 41 -8.09 -18.89 -15.98
C GLN A 41 -8.94 -19.00 -14.70
N ASP A 42 -8.60 -19.92 -13.79
CA ASP A 42 -9.28 -20.08 -12.50
C ASP A 42 -9.11 -18.82 -11.64
N ARG A 43 -7.90 -18.24 -11.59
CA ARG A 43 -7.67 -16.94 -10.94
C ARG A 43 -8.50 -15.81 -11.56
N ARG A 44 -8.69 -15.81 -12.89
CA ARG A 44 -9.50 -14.82 -13.59
C ARG A 44 -10.99 -14.98 -13.30
N LYS A 45 -11.51 -16.21 -13.27
CA LYS A 45 -12.90 -16.53 -12.88
C LYS A 45 -13.18 -16.12 -11.43
N ASN A 46 -12.32 -16.53 -10.50
CA ASN A 46 -12.44 -16.16 -9.08
C ASN A 46 -12.38 -14.64 -8.88
N ARG A 47 -11.52 -13.94 -9.65
CA ARG A 47 -11.45 -12.48 -9.64
C ARG A 47 -12.71 -11.82 -10.20
N LEU A 48 -13.33 -12.41 -11.23
CA LEU A 48 -14.58 -11.93 -11.80
C LEU A 48 -15.73 -12.10 -10.79
N GLU A 49 -15.88 -13.27 -10.19
CA GLU A 49 -16.88 -13.54 -9.15
C GLU A 49 -16.70 -12.66 -7.91
N GLN A 50 -15.46 -12.43 -7.47
CA GLN A 50 -15.16 -11.51 -6.37
C GLN A 50 -15.42 -10.04 -6.73
N SER A 51 -15.24 -9.65 -7.99
CA SER A 51 -15.52 -8.29 -8.45
C SER A 51 -17.02 -7.98 -8.59
N ILE A 52 -17.82 -9.00 -8.91
CA ILE A 52 -19.29 -8.90 -8.95
C ILE A 52 -19.87 -8.80 -7.54
N THR A 53 -19.26 -9.46 -6.55
CA THR A 53 -19.78 -9.54 -5.17
C THR A 53 -19.23 -8.48 -4.22
N ASN A 54 -18.05 -7.90 -4.49
CA ASN A 54 -17.41 -6.97 -3.57
C ASN A 54 -16.87 -5.73 -4.28
N ASN A 55 -17.48 -4.58 -3.97
CA ASN A 55 -17.05 -3.23 -4.35
C ASN A 55 -15.73 -2.79 -3.64
N ARG A 56 -14.80 -3.71 -3.41
CA ARG A 56 -13.53 -3.45 -2.72
C ARG A 56 -12.35 -3.72 -3.64
N LYS A 57 -11.90 -2.65 -4.30
CA LYS A 57 -10.60 -2.57 -4.96
C LYS A 57 -9.48 -2.83 -3.93
N ARG A 58 -8.94 -4.06 -3.86
CA ARG A 58 -7.62 -4.31 -3.26
C ARG A 58 -6.58 -4.48 -4.36
N LYS A 59 -5.47 -3.75 -4.18
CA LYS A 59 -4.29 -3.71 -5.05
C LYS A 59 -3.59 -5.07 -5.03
N THR A 60 -3.29 -5.61 -6.20
CA THR A 60 -2.45 -6.80 -6.38
C THR A 60 -0.97 -6.40 -6.34
N ILE A 61 -0.17 -7.11 -5.55
CA ILE A 61 1.28 -7.21 -5.75
C ILE A 61 1.46 -8.17 -6.93
N SER A 62 1.90 -7.64 -8.08
CA SER A 62 2.33 -8.46 -9.22
C SER A 62 3.69 -9.05 -8.91
N ILE A 63 3.80 -10.36 -9.04
CA ILE A 63 5.09 -11.01 -9.29
C ILE A 63 5.46 -10.61 -10.71
N ASP A 64 6.49 -9.79 -10.83
CA ASP A 64 7.08 -9.35 -12.08
C ASP A 64 7.64 -10.59 -12.80
N THR A 65 6.88 -11.07 -13.77
CA THR A 65 7.41 -11.89 -14.86
C THR A 65 7.71 -10.92 -15.98
N ASP A 66 8.99 -10.70 -16.20
CA ASP A 66 9.58 -9.75 -17.13
C ASP A 66 9.27 -10.18 -18.57
N SER A 67 8.05 -9.90 -19.00
CA SER A 67 7.57 -10.09 -20.36
C SER A 67 6.97 -8.78 -20.82
N ASN A 68 7.86 -7.85 -21.20
CA ASN A 68 7.55 -6.71 -22.04
C ASN A 68 7.03 -7.22 -23.40
N SER A 69 5.76 -7.60 -23.44
CA SER A 69 5.00 -7.67 -24.67
C SER A 69 3.76 -6.80 -24.49
N ASP A 70 3.74 -5.71 -25.24
CA ASP A 70 2.68 -4.72 -25.36
C ASP A 70 1.28 -5.35 -25.42
N ASP A 71 0.59 -5.38 -24.28
CA ASP A 71 -0.79 -5.89 -24.16
C ASP A 71 -1.84 -4.77 -24.40
N GLU A 72 -1.49 -3.78 -25.23
CA GLU A 72 -2.41 -2.76 -25.75
C GLU A 72 -2.99 -3.16 -27.13
N ASN A 73 -2.40 -4.14 -27.83
CA ASN A 73 -2.84 -4.53 -29.18
C ASN A 73 -3.92 -5.63 -29.24
N LYS A 74 -4.42 -6.12 -28.10
CA LYS A 74 -5.36 -7.26 -28.06
C LYS A 74 -6.83 -6.92 -27.90
N LYS A 75 -7.20 -5.64 -27.96
CA LYS A 75 -8.60 -5.17 -27.81
C LYS A 75 -9.19 -4.45 -29.03
N ASN A 76 -8.46 -4.38 -30.15
CA ASN A 76 -8.93 -3.75 -31.39
C ASN A 76 -9.27 -4.76 -32.49
N SER A 77 -9.65 -5.99 -32.14
CA SER A 77 -10.06 -7.02 -33.11
C SER A 77 -11.53 -7.45 -32.96
N GLU A 78 -12.37 -6.60 -32.39
CA GLU A 78 -13.83 -6.77 -32.41
C GLU A 78 -14.45 -5.55 -33.11
N GLN A 79 -14.59 -5.67 -34.44
CA GLN A 79 -15.68 -5.13 -35.26
C GLN A 79 -16.14 -3.68 -34.97
N ASN A 80 -15.82 -2.68 -35.82
CA ASN A 80 -16.70 -1.51 -36.06
C ASN A 80 -16.26 -0.60 -37.25
N LEU A 81 -16.92 -0.75 -38.39
CA LEU A 81 -17.65 0.28 -39.16
C LEU A 81 -17.07 1.70 -39.36
N GLY A 82 -15.76 1.95 -39.30
CA GLY A 82 -15.17 3.26 -39.65
C GLY A 82 -15.55 4.43 -38.72
N LEU A 83 -16.21 4.15 -37.59
CA LEU A 83 -16.56 5.12 -36.57
C LEU A 83 -15.46 5.17 -35.50
N ILE A 84 -14.97 6.38 -35.23
CA ILE A 84 -13.93 6.65 -34.23
C ILE A 84 -14.55 6.47 -32.84
N SER A 85 -13.87 5.76 -31.93
CA SER A 85 -14.37 5.56 -30.58
C SER A 85 -14.32 6.87 -29.76
N LEU A 86 -15.31 7.10 -28.89
CA LEU A 86 -15.31 8.28 -28.01
C LEU A 86 -14.02 8.41 -27.19
N LYS A 87 -13.41 7.28 -26.82
CA LYS A 87 -12.16 7.25 -26.06
C LYS A 87 -10.97 7.80 -26.86
N ASP A 88 -10.95 7.60 -28.17
CA ASP A 88 -9.93 8.12 -29.08
C ASP A 88 -10.11 9.63 -29.34
N ILE A 89 -11.35 10.12 -29.28
CA ILE A 89 -11.69 11.54 -29.37
C ILE A 89 -11.33 12.26 -28.07
N GLU A 90 -11.73 11.70 -26.93
CA GLU A 90 -11.58 12.30 -25.61
C GLU A 90 -10.13 12.31 -25.12
N ARG A 91 -9.27 11.39 -25.61
CA ARG A 91 -7.85 11.25 -25.23
C ARG A 91 -7.62 11.19 -23.72
N VAL A 92 -8.66 10.86 -22.95
CA VAL A 92 -8.60 10.71 -21.49
C VAL A 92 -7.94 9.35 -21.20
N HIS A 93 -6.62 9.37 -21.14
CA HIS A 93 -5.81 8.25 -20.71
C HIS A 93 -5.09 8.58 -19.41
N LYS A 94 -4.78 7.54 -18.65
CA LYS A 94 -3.94 7.69 -17.46
C LYS A 94 -2.55 8.10 -17.94
N LYS A 95 -2.00 9.18 -17.39
CA LYS A 95 -0.61 9.57 -17.66
C LYS A 95 0.32 8.40 -17.33
N ARG A 96 1.22 8.07 -18.28
CA ARG A 96 2.28 7.06 -18.04
C ARG A 96 3.17 7.53 -16.90
N ALA A 97 3.76 6.58 -16.18
CA ALA A 97 4.74 6.93 -15.17
C ALA A 97 5.97 7.53 -15.85
N HIS A 98 6.46 8.66 -15.35
CA HIS A 98 7.70 9.26 -15.84
C HIS A 98 8.91 8.39 -15.50
N ASP A 99 9.79 8.18 -16.48
CA ASP A 99 11.09 7.55 -16.30
C ASP A 99 11.95 8.33 -15.30
N LYS A 100 12.92 7.64 -14.71
CA LYS A 100 13.78 8.23 -13.68
C LYS A 100 14.48 9.50 -14.17
N GLU A 101 14.94 9.52 -15.42
CA GLU A 101 15.66 10.64 -16.03
C GLU A 101 14.77 11.87 -16.17
N SER A 102 13.59 11.73 -16.79
CA SER A 102 12.62 12.83 -16.93
C SER A 102 12.15 13.39 -15.57
N ARG A 103 12.05 12.54 -14.53
CA ARG A 103 11.77 13.00 -13.16
C ARG A 103 12.90 13.85 -12.61
N LEU A 104 14.16 13.46 -12.82
CA LEU A 104 15.32 14.20 -12.33
C LEU A 104 15.44 15.55 -13.05
N GLU A 105 15.24 15.58 -14.36
CA GLU A 105 15.26 16.81 -15.17
C GLU A 105 14.18 17.81 -14.72
N THR A 106 12.97 17.33 -14.43
CA THR A 106 11.88 18.15 -13.86
C THR A 106 12.25 18.70 -12.48
N VAL A 107 12.95 17.91 -11.66
CA VAL A 107 13.40 18.34 -10.32
C VAL A 107 14.54 19.35 -10.42
N ILE A 108 15.48 19.18 -11.37
CA ILE A 108 16.62 20.08 -11.57
C ILE A 108 16.15 21.43 -12.11
N SER A 109 15.32 21.43 -13.15
CA SER A 109 14.70 22.66 -13.69
C SER A 109 13.87 23.40 -12.63
N GLY A 110 13.18 22.68 -11.74
CA GLY A 110 12.47 23.29 -10.60
C GLY A 110 13.36 23.87 -9.50
N ARG A 111 14.67 23.55 -9.50
CA ARG A 111 15.68 24.09 -8.56
C ARG A 111 16.45 25.27 -9.15
N GLU A 112 16.57 25.34 -10.48
CA GLU A 112 17.22 26.45 -11.17
C GLU A 112 16.47 27.75 -10.89
N GLY A 113 17.16 28.74 -10.32
CA GLY A 113 16.58 30.04 -9.94
C GLY A 113 16.02 30.16 -8.52
N ARG A 114 16.05 29.09 -7.70
CA ARG A 114 15.72 29.17 -6.26
C ARG A 114 16.98 29.25 -5.41
N GLU A 115 17.05 30.24 -4.53
CA GLU A 115 18.04 30.22 -3.45
C GLU A 115 17.84 28.95 -2.61
N LYS A 116 18.94 28.28 -2.23
CA LYS A 116 18.88 27.05 -1.42
C LYS A 116 18.15 27.36 -0.11
N PHE A 117 16.90 26.90 0.00
CA PHE A 117 16.11 27.09 1.20
C PHE A 117 16.70 26.26 2.34
N GLY A 118 17.47 26.91 3.22
CA GLY A 118 18.28 26.19 4.22
C GLY A 118 19.20 27.08 5.07
N LYS A 119 18.57 27.86 5.96
CA LYS A 119 19.03 28.41 7.25
C LYS A 119 20.38 29.14 7.32
N TRP A 120 20.32 30.43 7.66
CA TRP A 120 21.45 31.19 8.18
C TRP A 120 22.12 30.42 9.32
N LYS A 121 23.43 30.20 9.24
CA LYS A 121 24.21 29.63 10.35
C LYS A 121 24.19 30.64 11.50
N LYS A 122 23.34 30.42 12.51
CA LYS A 122 23.49 31.13 13.79
C LYS A 122 24.79 30.69 14.43
N GLU A 123 25.67 31.65 14.72
CA GLU A 123 26.85 31.45 15.52
C GLU A 123 26.44 30.86 16.88
N LYS A 124 27.06 29.74 17.27
CA LYS A 124 26.63 28.97 18.45
C LYS A 124 27.06 29.66 19.74
N GLY A 125 26.34 30.69 20.18
CA GLY A 125 26.35 31.09 21.58
C GLY A 125 25.83 29.93 22.44
N ARG A 126 26.74 29.32 23.22
CA ARG A 126 26.56 28.13 24.10
C ARG A 126 25.78 26.97 23.47
N ALA A 127 26.52 25.96 23.01
CA ALA A 127 26.00 24.74 22.40
C ALA A 127 24.83 24.11 23.18
N GLY A 128 23.77 23.72 22.47
CA GLY A 128 22.58 23.12 23.07
C GLY A 128 22.86 21.83 23.85
N SER A 129 21.93 21.48 24.73
CA SER A 129 22.07 20.34 25.65
C SER A 129 22.38 19.02 24.96
N THR A 130 23.29 18.25 25.57
CA THR A 130 23.75 16.96 25.03
C THR A 130 22.64 15.91 25.12
N ASN A 131 22.72 14.86 24.30
CA ASN A 131 21.75 13.75 24.39
C ASN A 131 21.75 13.08 25.77
N LYS A 132 22.91 13.05 26.45
CA LYS A 132 23.07 12.56 27.83
C LYS A 132 22.27 13.39 28.83
N GLU A 133 22.25 14.72 28.68
CA GLU A 133 21.45 15.63 29.51
C GLU A 133 19.95 15.49 29.22
N LYS A 134 19.57 15.39 27.94
CA LYS A 134 18.17 15.18 27.53
C LYS A 134 17.61 13.86 28.05
N LEU A 135 18.41 12.79 28.06
CA LEU A 135 18.00 11.48 28.58
C LEU A 135 17.71 11.52 30.09
N LYS A 136 18.52 12.25 30.87
CA LYS A 136 18.29 12.43 32.31
C LYS A 136 16.99 13.19 32.60
N ASN A 137 16.71 14.23 31.82
CA ASN A 137 15.54 15.08 32.05
C ASN A 137 14.24 14.48 31.47
N LYS A 138 14.31 13.67 30.40
CA LYS A 138 13.11 13.06 29.77
C LYS A 138 12.32 12.18 30.73
N ASN A 139 12.97 11.27 31.45
CA ASN A 139 12.27 10.38 32.38
C ASN A 139 11.63 11.18 33.53
N PHE A 140 12.35 12.16 34.08
CA PHE A 140 11.83 13.04 35.12
C PHE A 140 10.65 13.89 34.63
N GLN A 141 10.73 14.44 33.42
CA GLN A 141 9.68 15.26 32.83
C GLN A 141 8.42 14.46 32.48
N MET A 142 8.55 13.17 32.18
CA MET A 142 7.43 12.25 31.99
C MET A 142 6.79 11.78 33.31
N LEU A 143 7.57 11.68 34.40
CA LEU A 143 7.07 11.29 35.72
C LEU A 143 6.44 12.46 36.49
N LYS A 144 6.99 13.67 36.37
CA LYS A 144 6.52 14.89 37.05
C LYS A 144 4.99 15.14 36.97
N PRO A 145 4.34 15.10 35.79
CA PRO A 145 2.89 15.28 35.71
C PRO A 145 2.09 14.10 36.29
N LYS A 146 2.68 12.89 36.34
CA LYS A 146 2.05 11.70 36.93
C LYS A 146 2.11 11.69 38.46
N LEU A 147 3.16 12.29 39.05
CA LEU A 147 3.26 12.51 40.49
C LEU A 147 2.34 13.65 40.95
N ARG A 148 2.16 14.69 40.13
CA ARG A 148 1.25 15.82 40.43
C ARG A 148 -0.21 15.53 40.08
N LYS A 149 -0.76 14.37 40.47
CA LYS A 149 -2.22 14.22 40.50
C LYS A 149 -2.77 15.13 41.60
N LYS A 150 -3.92 15.78 41.36
CA LYS A 150 -4.65 16.51 42.42
C LYS A 150 -5.16 15.50 43.44
N GLN A 151 -4.35 15.18 44.45
CA GLN A 151 -4.85 14.50 45.64
C GLN A 151 -5.82 15.46 46.32
N LYS A 152 -7.07 15.02 46.52
CA LYS A 152 -8.01 15.78 47.35
C LYS A 152 -7.36 15.92 48.74
N ARG A 153 -7.39 17.12 49.34
CA ARG A 153 -6.85 17.35 50.69
C ARG A 153 -7.42 16.31 51.65
N SER A 154 -6.57 15.72 52.50
CA SER A 154 -7.02 14.79 53.54
C SER A 154 -7.93 15.52 54.54
N PHE A 155 -8.71 14.77 55.33
CA PHE A 155 -9.56 15.37 56.37
C PHE A 155 -8.72 16.19 57.36
N ARG A 156 -7.54 15.69 57.74
CA ARG A 156 -6.57 16.39 58.60
C ARG A 156 -6.09 17.69 57.96
N ASP A 157 -5.75 17.68 56.67
CA ASP A 157 -5.31 18.89 55.96
C ASP A 157 -6.40 19.95 55.87
N LYS A 158 -7.68 19.53 55.80
CA LYS A 158 -8.83 20.44 55.84
C LYS A 158 -9.03 21.04 57.23
N GLN A 159 -8.89 20.24 58.28
CA GLN A 159 -8.95 20.71 59.67
C GLN A 159 -7.84 21.73 59.97
N ILE A 160 -6.61 21.46 59.53
CA ILE A 160 -5.47 22.38 59.67
C ILE A 160 -5.76 23.68 58.91
N ALA A 161 -6.23 23.59 57.66
CA ALA A 161 -6.60 24.77 56.87
C ALA A 161 -7.63 25.67 57.56
N LEU A 162 -8.66 25.04 58.13
CA LEU A 162 -9.73 25.73 58.84
C LEU A 162 -9.19 26.41 60.11
N ARG A 163 -8.37 25.69 60.88
CA ARG A 163 -7.71 26.24 62.06
C ARG A 163 -6.83 27.44 61.72
N ASP A 164 -6.00 27.34 60.69
CA ASP A 164 -5.10 28.41 60.26
C ASP A 164 -5.88 29.63 59.76
N ALA A 165 -6.97 29.42 59.01
CA ALA A 165 -7.85 30.49 58.57
C ALA A 165 -8.48 31.24 59.76
N LEU A 166 -9.02 30.51 60.74
CA LEU A 166 -9.60 31.12 61.95
C LEU A 166 -8.56 31.85 62.80
N LEU A 167 -7.34 31.31 62.92
CA LEU A 167 -6.25 31.98 63.62
C LEU A 167 -5.80 33.26 62.89
N LYS A 168 -5.83 33.26 61.56
CA LYS A 168 -5.54 34.44 60.75
C LYS A 168 -6.60 35.52 60.96
N ASP A 169 -7.88 35.17 60.93
CA ASP A 169 -8.98 36.11 61.16
C ASP A 169 -8.94 36.70 62.58
N LYS A 170 -8.55 35.90 63.59
CA LYS A 170 -8.34 36.38 64.96
C LYS A 170 -7.14 37.31 65.13
N ARG A 171 -6.14 37.23 64.25
CA ARG A 171 -4.98 38.13 64.25
C ARG A 171 -5.23 39.41 63.45
N LEU A 172 -6.17 39.36 62.50
CA LEU A 172 -6.53 40.49 61.65
C LEU A 172 -7.59 41.39 62.31
N ARG A 173 -8.38 40.83 63.22
CA ARG A 173 -9.23 41.55 64.17
C ARG A 173 -8.41 42.01 65.37
#